data_AF-A0A9J6FZQ2-F1
#
_entry.id   AF-A0A9J6FZQ2-F1
#
_cell.length_a   1.000
_cell.length_b   1.000
_cell.length_c   1.000
_cell.angle_alpha   90.00
_cell.angle_beta   90.00
_cell.angle_gamma   90.00
#
_symmetry.space_group_name_H-M   'P 1'
#
loop_
_entity.id
_entity.type
_entity.pdbx_description
1 polymer ?
#
loop_
_entity_poly.entity_id
_entity_poly.type
_entity_poly.pdbx_seq_one_letter_code
_entity_poly.pdbx_strand_id
1 'polypeptide(L)'
;MSFQARTGATCSSCLKARTQLIRRKYKLKLGDAAKRRKASLHKKNLRQSNQRLKTQLRVTKHQLMEMKKANRNIKEQAFEKRIEELQPKQQKAALYFFRASKRKGMRGMDFTRDLILECLFMNMKSPQLYNYIRKSKILVLPCKNTLRKYLSAYKTGFSFCTKVLAGLKQRTRNMDILKRHGGILVTFQ
;
A
#
# COMPACT_ATOMS: atom_id res chain seq x y z
N MET A 1 -67.69 40.20 -42.22
CA MET A 1 -67.87 41.26 -41.22
C MET A 1 -66.51 41.62 -40.65
N SER A 2 -66.23 42.92 -40.71
CA SER A 2 -65.03 43.69 -40.40
C SER A 2 -64.21 43.25 -39.16
N PHE A 3 -62.94 42.90 -39.37
CA PHE A 3 -61.90 43.01 -38.33
C PHE A 3 -61.11 44.29 -38.57
N GLN A 4 -61.56 45.38 -37.96
CA GLN A 4 -60.76 46.59 -37.78
C GLN A 4 -60.55 46.80 -36.29
N ALA A 5 -59.30 46.62 -35.85
CA ALA A 5 -58.77 47.23 -34.64
C ALA A 5 -57.25 47.38 -34.81
N ARG A 6 -56.84 48.39 -35.59
CA ARG A 6 -55.52 49.02 -35.45
C ARG A 6 -55.66 50.11 -34.40
N THR A 7 -55.61 49.73 -33.14
CA THR A 7 -55.30 50.64 -32.03
C THR A 7 -54.26 49.93 -31.17
N GLY A 8 -53.22 50.65 -30.76
CA GLY A 8 -52.03 50.12 -30.09
C GLY A 8 -52.27 49.59 -28.66
N ALA A 9 -53.35 48.86 -28.41
CA ALA A 9 -53.64 48.21 -27.15
C ALA A 9 -53.44 46.69 -27.29
N THR A 10 -52.40 46.17 -26.64
CA THR A 10 -52.15 44.73 -26.52
C THR A 10 -53.31 44.03 -25.82
N CYS A 11 -53.86 42.96 -26.39
CA CYS A 11 -54.92 42.19 -25.71
C CYS A 11 -54.42 41.52 -24.42
N SER A 12 -55.32 41.29 -23.46
CA SER A 12 -54.97 40.85 -22.10
C SER A 12 -54.26 39.48 -22.05
N SER A 13 -54.58 38.57 -22.98
CA SER A 13 -53.92 37.27 -23.10
C SER A 13 -52.49 37.41 -23.60
N CYS A 14 -52.23 38.27 -24.59
CA CYS A 14 -50.89 38.60 -25.07
C CYS A 14 -50.03 39.26 -23.99
N LEU A 15 -50.61 40.13 -23.16
CA LEU A 15 -49.91 40.77 -22.05
C LEU A 15 -49.51 39.75 -20.96
N LYS A 16 -50.42 38.83 -20.61
CA LYS A 16 -50.15 37.71 -19.68
C LYS A 16 -49.07 36.77 -20.22
N ALA A 17 -49.14 36.38 -21.49
CA ALA A 17 -48.14 35.53 -22.13
C ALA A 17 -46.75 36.18 -22.17
N ARG A 18 -46.68 37.47 -22.51
CA ARG A 18 -45.43 38.26 -22.48
C ARG A 18 -44.85 38.31 -21.06
N THR A 19 -45.68 38.52 -20.05
CA THR A 19 -45.26 38.56 -18.64
C THR A 19 -44.71 37.21 -18.19
N GLN A 20 -45.36 36.10 -18.57
CA GLN A 20 -44.89 34.75 -18.26
C GLN A 20 -43.56 34.43 -18.95
N LEU A 21 -43.38 34.82 -20.21
CA LEU A 21 -42.11 34.65 -20.94
C LEU A 21 -40.96 35.43 -20.29
N ILE A 22 -41.21 36.68 -19.87
CA ILE A 22 -40.23 37.50 -19.15
C ILE A 22 -39.85 36.83 -17.82
N ARG A 23 -40.84 36.36 -17.04
CA ARG A 23 -40.60 35.64 -15.77
C ARG A 23 -39.80 34.36 -15.98
N ARG A 24 -40.09 33.57 -17.03
CA ARG A 24 -39.36 32.35 -17.38
C ARG A 24 -37.91 32.66 -17.77
N LYS A 25 -37.68 33.70 -18.57
CA LYS A 25 -36.34 34.18 -18.95
C LYS A 25 -35.53 34.63 -17.73
N TYR A 26 -36.17 35.33 -16.78
CA TYR A 26 -35.54 35.73 -15.53
C TYR A 26 -35.18 34.52 -14.64
N LYS A 27 -36.07 33.54 -14.49
CA LYS A 27 -35.79 32.29 -13.74
C LYS A 27 -34.63 31.50 -14.34
N LEU A 28 -34.54 31.40 -15.68
CA LEU A 28 -33.41 30.74 -16.35
C LEU A 28 -32.09 31.47 -16.08
N LYS A 29 -32.07 32.81 -16.18
CA LYS A 29 -30.89 33.61 -15.84
C LYS A 29 -30.43 33.43 -14.39
N LEU A 30 -31.36 33.38 -13.43
CA LEU A 30 -31.06 33.10 -12.02
C LEU A 30 -30.47 31.70 -11.83
N GLY A 31 -31.04 30.70 -12.52
CA GLY A 31 -30.53 29.32 -12.51
C GLY A 31 -29.10 29.21 -13.05
N ASP A 32 -28.81 29.89 -14.16
CA ASP A 32 -27.46 29.93 -14.74
C ASP A 32 -26.46 30.67 -13.84
N ALA A 33 -26.87 31.77 -13.21
CA ALA A 33 -26.05 32.47 -12.23
C ALA A 33 -25.73 31.59 -11.00
N ALA A 34 -26.71 30.83 -10.50
CA ALA A 34 -26.51 29.89 -9.40
C ALA A 34 -25.56 28.74 -9.78
N LYS A 35 -25.68 28.18 -10.99
CA LYS A 35 -24.75 27.16 -11.52
C LYS A 35 -23.32 27.70 -11.61
N ARG A 36 -23.13 28.92 -12.13
CA ARG A 36 -21.82 29.58 -12.21
C ARG A 36 -21.21 29.82 -10.83
N ARG A 37 -22.00 30.26 -9.83
CA ARG A 37 -21.53 30.40 -8.44
C ARG A 37 -21.08 29.06 -7.86
N LYS A 38 -21.87 27.98 -8.01
CA LYS A 38 -21.51 26.64 -7.54
C LYS A 38 -20.20 26.14 -8.17
N ALA A 39 -20.04 26.30 -9.49
CA ALA A 39 -18.81 25.92 -10.19
C ALA A 39 -17.59 26.73 -9.70
N SER A 40 -17.75 28.03 -9.47
CA SER A 40 -16.69 28.89 -8.93
C SER A 40 -16.26 28.47 -7.52
N LEU A 41 -17.23 28.19 -6.63
CA LEU A 41 -16.96 27.68 -5.28
C LEU A 41 -16.25 26.33 -5.32
N HIS A 42 -16.70 25.40 -6.17
CA HIS A 42 -16.04 24.10 -6.35
C HIS A 42 -14.58 24.26 -6.80
N LYS A 43 -14.33 25.13 -7.79
CA LYS A 43 -12.96 25.44 -8.25
C LYS A 43 -12.10 26.06 -7.15
N LYS A 44 -12.67 26.93 -6.31
CA LYS A 44 -11.96 27.52 -5.15
C LYS A 44 -11.61 26.44 -4.12
N ASN A 45 -12.54 25.54 -3.79
CA ASN A 45 -12.31 24.44 -2.86
C ASN A 45 -11.24 23.47 -3.37
N LEU A 46 -11.28 23.12 -4.66
CA LEU A 46 -10.24 22.29 -5.30
C LEU A 46 -8.87 22.97 -5.26
N ARG A 47 -8.80 24.28 -5.51
CA ARG A 47 -7.54 25.05 -5.42
C ARG A 47 -6.98 25.02 -3.99
N GLN A 48 -7.82 25.26 -2.99
CA GLN A 48 -7.42 25.22 -1.59
C GLN A 48 -6.95 23.82 -1.17
N SER A 49 -7.70 22.77 -1.53
CA SER A 49 -7.32 21.38 -1.25
C SER A 49 -5.97 21.02 -1.89
N ASN A 50 -5.76 21.36 -3.17
CA ASN A 50 -4.48 21.16 -3.85
C ASN A 50 -3.34 21.94 -3.20
N GLN A 51 -3.59 23.16 -2.73
CA GLN A 51 -2.57 23.95 -2.05
C GLN A 51 -2.20 23.35 -0.68
N ARG A 52 -3.18 22.82 0.06
CA ARG A 52 -2.94 22.06 1.30
C ARG A 52 -2.11 20.80 1.03
N LEU A 53 -2.48 20.00 0.02
CA LEU A 53 -1.74 18.81 -0.38
C LEU A 53 -0.31 19.13 -0.82
N LYS A 54 -0.10 20.21 -1.59
CA LYS A 54 1.25 20.68 -1.97
C LYS A 54 2.08 21.07 -0.76
N THR A 55 1.48 21.74 0.22
CA THR A 55 2.15 22.15 1.45
C THR A 55 2.54 20.93 2.28
N GLN A 56 1.62 19.99 2.48
CA GLN A 56 1.90 18.72 3.15
C GLN A 56 3.01 17.94 2.45
N LEU A 57 2.96 17.80 1.12
CA LEU A 57 4.02 17.17 0.36
C LEU A 57 5.38 17.83 0.57
N ARG A 58 5.43 19.17 0.67
CA ARG A 58 6.69 19.89 0.94
C ARG A 58 7.22 19.57 2.33
N VAL A 59 6.36 19.61 3.35
CA VAL A 59 6.72 19.30 4.74
C VAL A 59 7.18 17.84 4.85
N THR A 60 6.42 16.88 4.34
CA THR A 60 6.77 15.47 4.38
C THR A 60 8.06 15.19 3.61
N LYS A 61 8.27 15.81 2.45
CA LYS A 61 9.55 15.70 1.71
C LYS A 61 10.72 16.23 2.53
N HIS A 62 10.53 17.37 3.19
CA HIS A 62 11.56 17.95 4.05
C HIS A 62 11.92 17.02 5.21
N GLN A 63 10.92 16.55 5.96
CA GLN A 63 11.10 15.58 7.05
C GLN A 63 11.81 14.32 6.57
N LEU A 64 11.43 13.78 5.41
CA LEU A 64 12.04 12.60 4.81
C LEU A 64 13.52 12.86 4.46
N MET A 65 13.86 14.04 3.94
CA MET A 65 15.25 14.41 3.69
C MET A 65 16.07 14.51 4.98
N GLU A 66 15.53 15.14 6.01
CA GLU A 66 16.19 15.25 7.32
C GLU A 66 16.43 13.88 7.96
N MET A 67 15.41 13.00 7.97
CA MET A 67 15.59 11.62 8.45
C MET A 67 16.64 10.85 7.63
N LYS A 68 16.67 11.05 6.30
CA LYS A 68 17.69 10.43 5.44
C LYS A 68 19.09 10.92 5.77
N LYS A 69 19.28 12.21 6.06
CA LYS A 69 20.58 12.76 6.48
C LYS A 69 20.99 12.17 7.83
N ALA A 70 20.09 12.17 8.81
CA ALA A 70 20.34 11.56 10.11
C ALA A 70 20.76 10.09 9.98
N ASN A 71 20.03 9.31 9.18
CA ASN A 71 20.31 7.89 8.97
C ASN A 71 21.65 7.62 8.24
N ARG A 72 22.09 8.51 7.34
CA ARG A 72 23.40 8.38 6.68
C ARG A 72 24.57 8.51 7.66
N ASN A 73 24.40 9.28 8.73
CA ASN A 73 25.44 9.55 9.71
C ASN A 73 25.53 8.48 10.81
N ILE A 74 24.62 7.51 10.83
CA ILE A 74 24.63 6.43 11.84
C ILE A 74 25.80 5.47 11.56
N LYS A 75 26.77 5.46 12.48
CA LYS A 75 27.86 4.48 12.51
C LYS A 75 27.32 3.09 12.84
N GLU A 76 27.93 2.06 12.27
CA GLU A 76 27.49 0.67 12.45
C GLU A 76 27.58 0.22 13.91
N GLN A 77 28.66 0.56 14.60
CA GLN A 77 28.85 0.28 16.04
C GLN A 77 27.75 0.90 16.92
N ALA A 78 27.27 2.09 16.56
CA ALA A 78 26.17 2.74 17.29
C ALA A 78 24.82 2.06 17.03
N PHE A 79 24.66 1.42 15.87
CA PHE A 79 23.49 0.61 15.55
C PHE A 79 23.54 -0.74 16.26
N GLU A 80 24.71 -1.40 16.29
CA GLU A 80 24.94 -2.66 17.00
C GLU A 80 24.58 -2.53 18.48
N LYS A 81 25.05 -1.47 19.16
CA LYS A 81 24.68 -1.19 20.56
C LYS A 81 23.18 -1.07 20.80
N ARG A 82 22.42 -0.55 19.82
CA ARG A 82 20.96 -0.41 19.93
C ARG A 82 20.20 -1.71 19.73
N ILE A 83 20.83 -2.72 19.11
CA ILE A 83 20.20 -4.01 18.86
C ILE A 83 20.66 -5.10 19.83
N GLU A 84 21.57 -4.80 20.77
CA GLU A 84 22.09 -5.77 21.74
C GLU A 84 20.99 -6.43 22.58
N GLU A 85 19.90 -5.73 22.87
CA GLU A 85 18.75 -6.25 23.63
C GLU A 85 17.88 -7.25 22.85
N LEU A 86 17.99 -7.28 21.52
CA LEU A 86 17.19 -8.17 20.67
C LEU A 86 17.71 -9.60 20.71
N GLN A 87 16.87 -10.57 20.34
CA GLN A 87 17.34 -11.96 20.21
C GLN A 87 18.42 -12.09 19.13
N PRO A 88 19.40 -13.01 19.26
CA PRO A 88 20.50 -13.14 18.30
C PRO A 88 20.06 -13.33 16.84
N LYS A 89 18.91 -13.97 16.60
CA LYS A 89 18.32 -14.11 15.26
C LYS A 89 17.81 -12.77 14.71
N GLN A 90 17.14 -11.99 15.55
CA GLN A 90 16.62 -10.66 15.20
C GLN A 90 17.75 -9.67 14.97
N GLN A 91 18.81 -9.74 15.77
CA GLN A 91 20.04 -8.95 15.60
C GLN A 91 20.65 -9.17 14.20
N LYS A 92 20.86 -10.43 13.81
CA LYS A 92 21.41 -10.77 12.49
C LYS A 92 20.55 -10.24 11.34
N ALA A 93 19.22 -10.36 11.44
CA ALA A 93 18.30 -9.83 10.44
C ALA A 93 18.34 -8.29 10.37
N ALA A 94 18.32 -7.62 11.52
CA ALA A 94 18.40 -6.15 11.60
C ALA A 94 19.71 -5.63 11.02
N LEU A 95 20.84 -6.23 11.39
CA LEU A 95 22.16 -5.88 10.87
C LEU A 95 22.25 -6.08 9.35
N TYR A 96 21.67 -7.18 8.84
CA TYR A 96 21.59 -7.43 7.41
C TYR A 96 20.83 -6.32 6.68
N PHE A 97 19.63 -5.96 7.15
CA PHE A 97 18.86 -4.88 6.54
C PHE A 97 19.55 -3.52 6.66
N PHE A 98 20.23 -3.26 7.78
CA PHE A 98 21.01 -2.04 7.96
C PHE A 98 22.16 -1.95 6.94
N ARG A 99 22.96 -3.01 6.79
CA ARG A 99 24.03 -3.09 5.78
C ARG A 99 23.48 -2.98 4.36
N ALA A 100 22.37 -3.65 4.09
CA ALA A 100 21.70 -3.62 2.81
C ALA A 100 21.16 -2.21 2.47
N SER A 101 20.70 -1.45 3.46
CA SER A 101 20.17 -0.09 3.27
C SER A 101 21.25 0.93 2.87
N LYS A 102 22.51 0.71 3.25
CA LYS A 102 23.65 1.57 2.86
C LYS A 102 24.07 1.38 1.40
N ARG A 103 23.69 0.26 0.76
CA ARG A 103 24.05 -0.03 -0.63
C ARG A 103 23.20 0.79 -1.61
N LYS A 104 23.80 1.17 -2.75
CA LYS A 104 23.10 1.91 -3.82
C LYS A 104 22.06 1.06 -4.58
N GLY A 105 22.13 -0.28 -4.49
CA GLY A 105 21.25 -1.18 -5.21
C GLY A 105 21.23 -2.61 -4.67
N MET A 106 20.31 -3.42 -5.22
CA MET A 106 20.07 -4.82 -4.82
C MET A 106 20.79 -5.85 -5.70
N ARG A 107 21.47 -5.43 -6.77
CA ARG A 107 22.20 -6.35 -7.66
C ARG A 107 23.43 -6.90 -6.92
N GLY A 108 23.71 -8.19 -7.10
CA GLY A 108 24.83 -8.86 -6.43
C GLY A 108 24.71 -8.92 -4.91
N MET A 109 23.48 -8.88 -4.38
CA MET A 109 23.25 -9.07 -2.95
C MET A 109 23.12 -10.55 -2.64
N ASP A 110 24.03 -11.04 -1.82
CA ASP A 110 23.95 -12.40 -1.28
C ASP A 110 23.00 -12.43 -0.08
N PHE A 111 22.18 -13.48 -0.07
CA PHE A 111 21.22 -13.73 0.99
C PHE A 111 21.67 -14.98 1.74
N THR A 112 21.91 -14.85 3.04
CA THR A 112 22.19 -15.99 3.90
C THR A 112 20.96 -16.91 3.96
N ARG A 113 21.18 -18.22 4.09
CA ARG A 113 20.09 -19.23 4.17
C ARG A 113 19.08 -18.90 5.27
N ASP A 114 19.54 -18.44 6.43
CA ASP A 114 18.68 -18.04 7.55
C ASP A 114 17.74 -16.90 7.15
N LEU A 115 18.24 -15.90 6.44
CA LEU A 115 17.44 -14.75 6.02
C LEU A 115 16.44 -15.12 4.92
N ILE A 116 16.82 -16.02 4.01
CA ILE A 116 15.90 -16.59 3.02
C ILE A 116 14.75 -17.34 3.70
N LEU A 117 15.06 -18.12 4.75
CA LEU A 117 14.05 -18.86 5.50
C LEU A 117 13.04 -17.90 6.16
N GLU A 118 13.51 -16.82 6.78
CA GLU A 118 12.62 -15.79 7.36
C GLU A 118 11.77 -15.10 6.29
N CYS A 119 12.37 -14.77 5.13
CA CYS A 119 11.63 -14.22 3.99
C CYS A 119 10.57 -15.20 3.47
N LEU A 120 10.86 -16.51 3.50
CA LEU A 120 9.92 -17.54 3.12
C LEU A 120 8.76 -17.64 4.12
N PHE A 121 9.04 -17.64 5.43
CA PHE A 121 7.99 -17.60 6.46
C PHE A 121 7.09 -16.39 6.31
N MET A 122 7.66 -15.22 6.04
CA MET A 122 6.90 -14.00 5.79
C MET A 122 6.01 -14.14 4.54
N ASN A 123 6.54 -14.70 3.46
CA ASN A 123 5.78 -14.92 2.23
C ASN A 123 4.69 -16.00 2.40
N MET A 124 4.91 -17.04 3.21
CA MET A 124 3.89 -18.05 3.52
C MET A 124 2.75 -17.48 4.38
N LYS A 125 3.06 -16.61 5.35
CA LYS A 125 2.05 -15.95 6.18
C LYS A 125 1.18 -14.97 5.38
N SER A 126 1.80 -14.14 4.53
CA SER A 126 1.06 -13.25 3.63
C SER A 126 1.89 -12.89 2.40
N PRO A 127 1.60 -13.52 1.24
CA PRO A 127 2.28 -13.20 -0.01
C PRO A 127 2.02 -11.76 -0.44
N GLN A 128 0.83 -11.22 -0.15
CA GLN A 128 0.47 -9.85 -0.50
C GLN A 128 1.30 -8.84 0.28
N LEU A 129 1.42 -9.01 1.60
CA LEU A 129 2.25 -8.16 2.45
C LEU A 129 3.72 -8.22 2.03
N TYR A 130 4.24 -9.43 1.78
CA TYR A 130 5.62 -9.62 1.32
C TYR A 130 5.89 -8.82 0.02
N ASN A 131 4.97 -8.91 -0.94
CA ASN A 131 5.09 -8.17 -2.21
C ASN A 131 4.97 -6.67 -2.02
N TYR A 132 4.08 -6.22 -1.12
CA TYR A 132 3.92 -4.81 -0.81
C TYR A 132 5.21 -4.22 -0.20
N ILE A 133 5.76 -4.85 0.84
CA ILE A 133 7.01 -4.42 1.50
C ILE A 133 8.17 -4.36 0.49
N ARG A 134 8.26 -5.38 -0.37
CA ARG A 134 9.29 -5.45 -1.42
C ARG A 134 9.12 -4.33 -2.47
N LYS A 135 7.91 -4.14 -3.01
CA LYS A 135 7.65 -3.15 -4.09
C LYS A 135 7.81 -1.72 -3.58
N SER A 136 7.39 -1.45 -2.35
CA SER A 136 7.55 -0.16 -1.68
C SER A 136 8.98 0.13 -1.22
N LYS A 137 9.89 -0.86 -1.32
CA LYS A 137 11.30 -0.76 -0.91
C LYS A 137 11.46 -0.39 0.58
N ILE A 138 10.53 -0.83 1.43
CA ILE A 138 10.59 -0.65 2.88
C ILE A 138 11.72 -1.50 3.47
N LEU A 139 11.81 -2.77 3.05
CA LEU A 139 12.88 -3.70 3.41
C LEU A 139 13.54 -4.30 2.19
N VAL A 140 14.82 -4.67 2.32
CA VAL A 140 15.58 -5.30 1.26
C VAL A 140 15.30 -6.80 1.23
N LEU A 141 14.26 -7.18 0.49
CA LEU A 141 13.79 -8.56 0.40
C LEU A 141 14.22 -9.25 -0.92
N PRO A 142 14.41 -10.58 -0.94
CA PRO A 142 14.69 -11.35 -2.16
C PRO A 142 13.45 -11.46 -3.07
N CYS A 143 13.67 -11.66 -4.37
CA CYS A 143 12.55 -11.72 -5.33
C CYS A 143 11.91 -13.09 -5.30
N LYS A 144 10.67 -13.22 -5.81
CA LYS A 144 10.02 -14.54 -5.89
C LYS A 144 10.86 -15.56 -6.66
N ASN A 145 11.60 -15.11 -7.69
CA ASN A 145 12.49 -16.00 -8.45
C ASN A 145 13.73 -16.38 -7.63
N THR A 146 14.28 -15.45 -6.84
CA THR A 146 15.35 -15.75 -5.87
C THR A 146 14.86 -16.77 -4.85
N LEU A 147 13.72 -16.53 -4.19
CA LEU A 147 13.13 -17.47 -3.25
C LEU A 147 12.92 -18.85 -3.89
N ARG A 148 12.39 -18.91 -5.12
CA ARG A 148 12.24 -20.17 -5.87
C ARG A 148 13.58 -20.85 -6.16
N LYS A 149 14.62 -20.11 -6.54
CA LYS A 149 15.97 -20.64 -6.76
C LYS A 149 16.57 -21.24 -5.47
N TYR A 150 16.34 -20.58 -4.33
CA TYR A 150 16.76 -21.14 -3.05
C TYR A 150 15.94 -22.37 -2.67
N LEU A 151 14.62 -22.36 -2.93
CA LEU A 151 13.75 -23.52 -2.71
C LEU A 151 14.11 -24.72 -3.61
N SER A 152 14.46 -24.49 -4.88
CA SER A 152 14.84 -25.56 -5.80
C SER A 152 16.13 -26.26 -5.40
N ALA A 153 16.99 -25.61 -4.62
CA ALA A 153 18.17 -26.25 -4.04
C ALA A 153 17.81 -27.26 -2.93
N TYR A 154 16.62 -27.16 -2.34
CA TYR A 154 16.12 -28.18 -1.42
C TYR A 154 15.59 -29.36 -2.25
N LYS A 155 16.33 -30.47 -2.23
CA LYS A 155 15.88 -31.73 -2.82
C LYS A 155 14.66 -32.26 -2.02
N THR A 156 13.46 -31.97 -2.51
CA THR A 156 12.23 -32.64 -2.06
C THR A 156 11.97 -33.79 -3.02
N GLY A 157 12.42 -35.01 -2.67
CA GLY A 157 11.96 -36.21 -3.35
C GLY A 157 10.51 -36.50 -2.97
N PHE A 158 9.82 -37.32 -3.78
CA PHE A 158 8.46 -37.82 -3.49
C PHE A 158 8.40 -38.88 -2.36
N SER A 159 9.34 -38.82 -1.43
CA SER A 159 9.47 -39.78 -0.34
C SER A 159 9.55 -39.08 1.02
N PHE A 160 9.41 -39.86 2.08
CA PHE A 160 9.57 -39.35 3.43
C PHE A 160 10.93 -38.66 3.59
N CYS A 161 10.90 -37.39 3.98
CA CYS A 161 12.13 -36.65 4.24
C CYS A 161 12.77 -37.19 5.53
N THR A 162 13.79 -38.04 5.36
CA THR A 162 14.52 -38.67 6.47
C THR A 162 15.05 -37.65 7.48
N LYS A 163 15.46 -36.46 7.01
CA LYS A 163 15.89 -35.35 7.88
C LYS A 163 14.77 -34.81 8.75
N VAL A 164 13.56 -34.70 8.20
CA VAL A 164 12.37 -34.28 8.97
C VAL A 164 12.01 -35.34 10.00
N LEU A 165 11.96 -36.61 9.60
CA LEU A 165 11.69 -37.72 10.52
C LEU A 165 12.75 -37.84 11.63
N ALA A 166 14.03 -37.65 11.31
CA ALA A 166 15.10 -37.63 12.29
C ALA A 166 14.94 -36.46 13.28
N GLY A 167 14.59 -35.27 12.80
CA GLY A 167 14.29 -34.11 13.63
C GLY A 167 13.07 -34.32 14.54
N LEU A 168 12.01 -34.96 14.01
CA LEU A 168 10.84 -35.36 14.78
C LEU A 168 11.23 -36.37 15.86
N LYS A 169 11.98 -37.43 15.52
CA LYS A 169 12.49 -38.43 16.45
C LYS A 169 13.30 -37.78 17.58
N GLN A 170 14.09 -36.76 17.29
CA GLN A 170 14.87 -36.04 18.31
C GLN A 170 13.97 -35.21 19.24
N ARG A 171 12.96 -34.52 18.69
CA ARG A 171 12.02 -33.72 19.49
C ARG A 171 11.11 -34.56 20.37
N THR A 172 10.74 -35.75 19.93
CA THR A 172 9.82 -36.61 20.68
C THR A 172 10.49 -37.47 21.75
N ARG A 173 11.83 -37.49 21.84
CA ARG A 173 12.57 -38.33 22.82
C ARG A 173 12.18 -38.10 24.28
N ASN A 174 11.86 -36.86 24.62
CA ASN A 174 11.54 -36.45 26.00
C ASN A 174 10.04 -36.21 26.20
N MET A 175 9.21 -36.50 25.19
CA MET A 175 7.77 -36.39 25.31
C MET A 175 7.21 -37.61 26.02
N ASP A 176 6.12 -37.45 26.76
CA ASP A 176 5.39 -38.57 27.35
C ASP A 176 4.81 -39.50 26.27
N ILE A 177 4.64 -40.79 26.57
CA ILE A 177 4.22 -41.84 25.63
C ILE A 177 2.91 -41.44 24.94
N LEU A 178 1.95 -40.94 25.72
CA LEU A 178 0.66 -40.46 25.22
C LEU A 178 0.78 -39.29 24.22
N LYS A 179 1.81 -38.44 24.38
CA LYS A 179 2.08 -37.30 23.48
C LYS A 179 2.91 -37.67 22.25
N ARG A 180 3.43 -38.90 22.18
CA ARG A 180 4.16 -39.42 21.02
C ARG A 180 3.24 -40.12 20.01
N HIS A 181 2.05 -40.54 20.44
CA HIS A 181 1.08 -41.13 19.54
C HIS A 181 0.50 -40.07 18.61
N GLY A 182 0.46 -40.38 17.31
CA GLY A 182 -0.16 -39.58 16.27
C GLY A 182 -0.62 -40.49 15.13
N GLY A 183 -1.72 -40.12 14.48
CA GLY A 183 -2.21 -40.85 13.30
C GLY A 183 -1.65 -40.27 12.01
N ILE A 184 -1.32 -41.14 11.05
CA ILE A 184 -1.07 -40.72 9.67
C ILE A 184 -2.38 -40.89 8.92
N LEU A 185 -3.02 -39.78 8.56
CA LEU A 185 -4.18 -39.80 7.68
C LEU A 185 -3.68 -39.79 6.23
N VAL A 186 -3.86 -40.89 5.52
CA VAL A 186 -3.60 -40.98 4.08
C VAL A 186 -4.93 -40.91 3.37
N THR A 187 -5.25 -39.74 2.81
CA THR A 187 -6.40 -39.57 1.92
C THR A 187 -5.96 -39.91 0.50
N PHE A 188 -6.48 -40.99 -0.07
CA PHE A 188 -6.38 -41.25 -1.50
C PHE A 188 -7.33 -40.29 -2.22
N GLN A 189 -6.80 -39.53 -3.18
CA GLN A 189 -7.55 -38.58 -3.99
C GLN A 189 -7.60 -39.07 -5.44
#